data_AF-A0A932R9X9-F1
#
_entry.id   AF-A0A932R9X9-F1
#
_cell.length_a   1.000
_cell.length_b   1.000
_cell.length_c   1.000
_cell.angle_alpha   90.00
_cell.angle_beta   90.00
_cell.angle_gamma   90.00
#
_symmetry.space_group_name_H-M   'P 1'
#
loop_
_entity.id
_entity.type
_entity.pdbx_description
1 polymer ?
#
loop_
_entity_poly.entity_id
_entity_poly.type
_entity_poly.pdbx_seq_one_letter_code
_entity_poly.pdbx_strand_id
1 'polypeptide(L)'
;MASQRITIRISQALGKRLKKHAGMEGRSESEIVREALESYLRRGSGQSAYELASQAGLVGCLRGAPRDLSTNPRHFKGFGEKR
;
A
#
# COMPACT_ATOMS: atom_id res chain seq x y z
N MET A 1 21.50 -4.87 5.69
CA MET A 1 21.21 -4.00 4.52
C MET A 1 22.00 -2.73 4.64
N ALA A 2 22.52 -2.18 3.54
CA ALA A 2 23.17 -0.88 3.56
C ALA A 2 22.15 0.20 3.98
N SER A 3 22.50 1.04 4.95
CA SER A 3 21.65 2.15 5.40
C SER A 3 22.23 3.48 4.91
N GLN A 4 21.38 4.30 4.29
CA GLN A 4 21.72 5.67 3.92
C GLN A 4 21.22 6.63 4.99
N ARG A 5 22.09 7.54 5.47
CA ARG A 5 21.69 8.60 6.39
C ARG A 5 21.19 9.80 5.61
N ILE A 6 19.99 10.26 5.95
CA ILE A 6 19.43 11.52 5.48
C ILE A 6 19.32 12.51 6.65
N THR A 7 19.57 13.79 6.40
CA THR A 7 19.40 14.86 7.39
C THR A 7 18.39 15.85 6.85
N ILE A 8 17.28 16.00 7.58
CA ILE A 8 16.18 16.89 7.19
C ILE A 8 15.84 17.81 8.36
N ARG A 9 15.41 19.04 8.05
CA ARG A 9 14.86 19.94 9.06
C ARG A 9 13.37 19.65 9.22
N ILE A 10 12.93 19.47 10.46
CA ILE A 10 11.52 19.32 10.81
C ILE A 10 11.13 20.38 11.85
N SER A 11 9.84 20.68 11.95
CA SER A 11 9.36 21.58 12.99
C SER A 11 9.60 20.99 14.38
N GLN A 12 9.86 21.86 15.37
CA GLN A 12 10.06 21.46 16.75
C GLN A 12 8.85 20.69 17.31
N ALA A 13 7.64 21.11 16.93
CA ALA A 13 6.40 20.42 17.29
C ALA A 13 6.34 18.99 16.75
N LEU A 14 6.76 18.76 15.49
CA LEU A 14 6.78 17.44 14.90
C LEU A 14 7.81 16.53 15.58
N GLY A 15 9.02 17.04 15.87
CA GLY A 15 10.04 16.28 16.60
C GLY A 15 9.57 15.85 18.00
N LYS A 16 8.92 16.75 18.74
CA LYS A 16 8.33 16.42 20.06
C LYS A 16 7.27 15.32 19.96
N ARG A 17 6.40 15.39 18.94
CA ARG A 17 5.37 14.37 18.71
C ARG A 17 5.98 13.01 18.35
N LEU A 18 6.99 12.99 17.48
CA LEU A 18 7.70 11.77 17.10
C LEU A 18 8.34 11.11 18.32
N LYS A 19 9.09 11.86 19.12
CA LYS A 19 9.72 11.35 20.34
C LYS A 19 8.71 10.79 21.34
N LYS A 20 7.59 11.49 21.55
CA LYS A 20 6.51 11.01 22.42
C LYS A 20 5.93 9.69 21.91
N HIS A 21 5.65 9.59 20.61
CA HIS A 21 5.08 8.40 20.00
C HIS A 21 6.04 7.21 20.05
N ALA A 22 7.31 7.43 19.72
CA ALA A 22 8.39 6.46 19.87
C ALA A 22 8.46 5.88 21.30
N GLY A 23 8.42 6.76 22.30
CA GLY A 23 8.44 6.33 23.71
C GLY A 23 7.21 5.52 24.12
N MET A 24 6.02 5.85 23.62
CA MET A 24 4.78 5.12 23.93
C MET A 24 4.75 3.72 23.29
N GLU A 25 5.31 3.56 22.08
CA GLU A 25 5.32 2.28 21.37
C GLU A 25 6.55 1.42 21.68
N GLY A 26 7.54 1.95 22.41
CA GLY A 26 8.81 1.24 22.65
C GLY A 26 9.66 1.08 21.38
N ARG A 27 9.45 1.94 20.38
CA ARG A 27 10.11 1.89 19.07
C ARG A 27 11.09 3.05 18.92
N SER A 28 12.05 2.91 18.01
CA SER A 28 12.98 4.03 17.73
C SER A 28 12.34 5.08 16.82
N GLU A 29 12.73 6.35 16.97
CA GLU A 29 12.28 7.44 16.08
C GLU A 29 12.57 7.12 14.60
N SER A 30 13.75 6.54 14.33
CA SER A 30 14.17 6.12 12.98
C SER A 30 13.28 5.03 12.39
N GLU A 31 12.76 4.13 13.21
CA GLU A 31 11.87 3.05 12.76
C GLU A 31 10.51 3.60 12.34
N ILE A 32 9.92 4.47 13.17
CA ILE A 32 8.67 5.16 12.86
C ILE A 32 8.81 6.01 11.60
N VAL A 33 9.91 6.76 11.47
CA VAL A 33 10.17 7.59 10.27
C VAL A 33 10.30 6.73 9.02
N ARG A 34 10.99 5.59 9.10
CA ARG A 34 11.14 4.67 7.97
C ARG A 34 9.80 4.10 7.54
N GLU A 35 9.00 3.58 8.47
CA GLU A 35 7.67 3.04 8.19
C GLU A 35 6.74 4.11 7.58
N ALA A 36 6.79 5.33 8.10
CA ALA A 36 6.01 6.45 7.58
C ALA A 36 6.41 6.80 6.15
N LEU A 37 7.71 6.84 5.84
CA LEU A 37 8.23 7.09 4.49
C LEU A 37 7.85 5.99 3.51
N GLU A 38 8.03 4.72 3.88
CA GLU A 38 7.63 3.57 3.05
C GLU A 38 6.13 3.60 2.77
N SER A 39 5.32 3.84 3.80
CA SER A 39 3.86 3.93 3.68
C SER A 39 3.42 5.11 2.81
N TYR A 40 4.08 6.26 2.93
CA TYR A 40 3.80 7.44 2.12
C TYR A 40 4.13 7.21 0.65
N LEU A 41 5.31 6.65 0.36
CA LEU A 41 5.76 6.38 -1.00
C LEU A 41 4.93 5.28 -1.68
N ARG A 42 4.48 4.27 -0.93
CA ARG A 42 3.54 3.26 -1.43
C ARG A 42 2.19 3.84 -1.83
N ARG A 43 1.74 4.95 -1.23
CA ARG A 43 0.50 5.62 -1.63
C ARG A 43 0.67 6.42 -2.92
N GLY A 44 1.87 6.93 -3.19
CA GLY A 44 2.19 7.73 -4.37
C GLY A 44 2.55 6.91 -5.61
N SER A 45 2.80 5.60 -5.48
CA SER A 45 3.26 4.74 -6.58
C SER A 45 2.18 4.41 -7.62
N GLY A 46 0.95 4.92 -7.50
CA GLY A 46 -0.10 4.71 -8.49
C GLY A 46 -0.43 3.24 -8.77
N GLN A 47 -0.08 2.35 -7.84
CA GLN A 47 -0.24 0.91 -8.06
C GLN A 47 -1.71 0.60 -8.28
N SER A 48 -2.01 0.04 -9.45
CA SER A 48 -3.36 -0.38 -9.76
C SER A 48 -3.79 -1.50 -8.82
N ALA A 49 -5.10 -1.64 -8.61
CA ALA A 49 -5.65 -2.76 -7.85
C ALA A 49 -5.20 -4.12 -8.44
N TYR A 50 -4.98 -4.19 -9.76
CA TYR A 50 -4.43 -5.35 -10.44
C TYR A 50 -3.01 -5.70 -9.98
N GLU A 51 -2.12 -4.72 -9.87
CA GLU A 51 -0.74 -4.93 -9.43
C GLU A 51 -0.69 -5.42 -7.99
N LEU A 52 -1.51 -4.84 -7.11
CA LEU A 52 -1.61 -5.27 -5.72
C LEU A 52 -2.14 -6.70 -5.61
N ALA A 53 -3.19 -7.05 -6.35
CA ALA A 53 -3.75 -8.40 -6.37
C ALA A 53 -2.74 -9.42 -6.94
N SER A 54 -1.94 -9.03 -7.92
CA SER A 54 -0.90 -9.88 -8.52
C SER A 54 0.24 -10.13 -7.53
N GLN A 55 0.76 -9.08 -6.88
CA GLN A 55 1.82 -9.20 -5.88
C GLN A 55 1.39 -10.04 -4.67
N ALA A 56 0.14 -9.92 -4.24
CA ALA A 56 -0.42 -10.72 -3.16
C ALA A 56 -0.75 -12.18 -3.56
N GLY A 57 -0.51 -12.57 -4.81
CA GLY A 57 -0.81 -13.92 -5.32
C GLY A 57 -2.31 -14.23 -5.38
N LEU A 58 -3.16 -13.20 -5.40
CA LEU A 58 -4.62 -13.34 -5.43
C LEU A 58 -5.14 -13.61 -6.84
N VAL A 59 -4.47 -13.09 -7.87
CA VAL A 59 -4.84 -13.33 -9.26
C VAL A 59 -4.65 -14.82 -9.58
N GLY A 60 -5.75 -15.52 -9.86
CA GLY A 60 -5.73 -16.95 -10.16
C GLY A 60 -5.58 -17.87 -8.94
N CYS A 61 -5.73 -17.36 -7.71
CA CYS A 61 -5.61 -18.18 -6.50
C CYS A 61 -6.71 -19.25 -6.36
N LEU A 62 -7.88 -19.01 -6.98
CA LEU A 62 -9.03 -19.91 -6.96
C LEU A 62 -8.92 -20.95 -8.09
N ARG A 63 -8.71 -22.22 -7.74
CA ARG A 63 -8.66 -23.34 -8.69
C ARG A 63 -10.01 -24.07 -8.75
N GLY A 64 -10.39 -24.57 -9.92
CA GLY A 64 -11.64 -25.32 -10.10
C GLY A 64 -12.92 -24.46 -10.09
N ALA A 65 -12.77 -23.13 -10.17
CA ALA A 65 -13.90 -22.23 -10.31
C ALA A 65 -14.45 -22.24 -11.75
N PRO A 66 -15.72 -21.85 -11.95
CA PRO A 66 -16.25 -21.56 -13.28
C PRO A 66 -15.33 -20.59 -14.02
N ARG A 67 -15.25 -20.72 -15.36
CA ARG A 67 -14.47 -19.80 -16.20
C ARG A 67 -14.86 -18.36 -15.89
N ASP A 68 -13.86 -17.48 -15.92
CA ASP A 68 -14.03 -16.07 -15.61
C ASP A 68 -15.21 -15.48 -16.39
N LEU A 69 -16.03 -14.67 -15.72
CA LEU A 69 -17.16 -13.98 -16.33
C LEU A 69 -16.67 -13.11 -17.50
N SER A 70 -15.43 -12.60 -17.45
CA SER A 70 -14.77 -11.88 -18.55
C SER A 70 -14.69 -12.65 -19.87
N THR A 71 -14.80 -13.99 -19.81
CA THR A 71 -14.74 -14.89 -20.96
C THR A 71 -16.11 -15.38 -21.44
N ASN A 72 -17.21 -14.89 -20.84
CA ASN A 72 -18.57 -15.29 -21.18
C ASN A 72 -19.39 -14.08 -21.70
N PRO A 73 -19.34 -13.80 -23.01
CA PRO A 73 -19.98 -12.62 -23.63
C PRO A 73 -21.48 -12.51 -23.37
N ARG A 74 -22.15 -13.65 -23.10
CA ARG A 74 -23.59 -13.69 -22.81
C ARG A 74 -23.95 -12.92 -21.54
N HIS A 75 -23.03 -12.78 -20.58
CA HIS A 75 -23.25 -12.08 -19.31
C HIS A 75 -22.82 -10.61 -19.34
N PHE A 76 -22.25 -10.11 -20.45
CA PHE A 76 -21.82 -8.72 -20.60
C PHE A 76 -22.91 -7.77 -21.11
N LYS A 77 -24.08 -8.28 -21.49
CA LYS A 77 -25.17 -7.44 -22.01
C LYS A 77 -25.61 -6.44 -20.95
N GLY A 78 -25.40 -5.14 -21.20
CA GLY A 78 -25.72 -4.05 -20.27
C GLY A 78 -24.67 -3.75 -19.20
N PHE A 79 -23.51 -4.42 -19.22
CA PHE A 79 -22.43 -4.15 -18.27
C PHE A 79 -21.73 -2.83 -18.60
N GLY A 80 -21.77 -1.85 -17.69
CA GLY A 80 -21.15 -0.53 -17.87
C GLY A 80 -22.03 0.51 -18.57
N GLU A 81 -23.26 0.17 -18.95
CA GLU A 81 -24.24 1.14 -19.42
C GLU A 81 -24.74 1.98 -18.24
N LYS A 82 -24.74 3.31 -18.40
CA LYS A 82 -25.31 4.22 -17.40
C LYS A 82 -26.84 4.10 -17.46
N ARG A 83 -27.45 3.83 -16.30
CA ARG A 83 -28.90 3.95 -16.10
C ARG A 83 -29.38 5.38 -16.30
#